data_AF-A0A1H9YRV3-F1
#
_entry.id   AF-A0A1H9YRV3-F1
#
_cell.length_a   1.000
_cell.length_b   1.000
_cell.length_c   1.000
_cell.angle_alpha   90.00
_cell.angle_beta   90.00
_cell.angle_gamma   90.00
#
_symmetry.space_group_name_H-M   'P 1'
#
loop_
_entity.id
_entity.type
_entity.pdbx_description
1 polymer ?
#
loop_
_entity_poly.entity_id
_entity_poly.type
_entity_poly.pdbx_seq_one_letter_code
_entity_poly.pdbx_strand_id
1 'polypeptide(L)'
;MTAKLSEQDVLDEEERLRKYVRALPDDKRFAFHQQAEKQLKDPDTYATLNYIFIAGLHHFYLGKWIRGLLNISIFITGIIMLFTPLVLVGILIMVFISAIELYALFRSQVIVQAHNNAIMEKIYRKITKVNTSRRCS
;
A
#
# COMPACT_ATOMS: atom_id res chain seq x y z
N MET A 1 -16.86 -1.59 -2.56
CA MET A 1 -16.55 -2.98 -2.96
C MET A 1 -15.03 -3.16 -2.99
N THR A 2 -14.40 -3.35 -1.83
CA THR A 2 -13.00 -3.78 -1.77
C THR A 2 -13.01 -5.28 -2.02
N ALA A 3 -12.68 -5.70 -3.25
CA ALA A 3 -12.36 -7.09 -3.51
C ALA A 3 -11.42 -7.56 -2.40
N LYS A 4 -11.80 -8.64 -1.71
CA LYS A 4 -11.00 -9.23 -0.64
C LYS A 4 -9.72 -9.71 -1.32
N LEU A 5 -8.68 -8.87 -1.37
CA LEU A 5 -7.39 -9.23 -1.92
C LEU A 5 -6.95 -10.49 -1.18
N SER A 6 -6.98 -11.62 -1.89
CA SER A 6 -6.39 -12.84 -1.36
C SER A 6 -4.89 -12.70 -1.50
N GLU A 7 -4.16 -13.22 -0.54
CA GLU A 7 -2.70 -13.23 -0.57
C GLU A 7 -2.20 -13.92 -1.84
N GLN A 8 -2.90 -14.97 -2.25
CA GLN A 8 -2.61 -15.75 -3.45
C GLN A 8 -2.74 -14.91 -4.73
N ASP A 9 -3.80 -14.10 -4.88
CA ASP A 9 -3.94 -13.22 -6.06
C ASP A 9 -2.76 -12.24 -6.19
N VAL A 10 -2.26 -11.73 -5.06
CA VAL A 10 -1.14 -10.79 -5.03
C VAL A 10 0.18 -11.48 -5.38
N LEU A 11 0.38 -12.71 -4.91
CA LEU A 11 1.56 -13.51 -5.25
C LEU A 11 1.54 -13.94 -6.73
N ASP A 12 0.39 -14.37 -7.24
CA ASP A 12 0.22 -14.76 -8.64
C ASP A 12 0.48 -13.57 -9.59
N GLU A 13 0.01 -12.38 -9.21
CA GLU A 13 0.27 -11.14 -9.94
C GLU A 13 1.76 -10.80 -9.96
N GLU A 14 2.44 -10.94 -8.81
CA GLU A 14 3.89 -10.72 -8.75
C GLU A 14 4.64 -11.72 -9.65
N GLU A 15 4.29 -13.00 -9.59
CA GLU A 15 4.94 -14.03 -10.40
C GLU A 15 4.72 -13.76 -11.90
N ARG A 16 3.51 -13.35 -12.28
CA ARG A 16 3.19 -12.94 -13.64
C ARG A 16 4.07 -11.78 -14.11
N LEU A 17 4.21 -10.74 -13.29
CA LEU A 17 5.07 -9.59 -13.60
C LEU A 17 6.55 -10.00 -13.68
N ARG A 18 7.03 -10.86 -12.79
CA ARG A 18 8.40 -11.40 -12.83
C ARG A 18 8.67 -12.16 -14.14
N LYS A 19 7.72 -12.96 -14.62
CA LYS A 19 7.83 -13.65 -15.93
C LYS A 19 7.96 -12.65 -17.09
N TYR A 20 7.15 -11.60 -17.10
CA TYR A 20 7.24 -10.55 -18.13
C TYR A 20 8.56 -9.78 -18.08
N VAL A 21 9.05 -9.44 -16.89
CA VAL A 21 10.34 -8.76 -16.73
C VAL A 21 11.48 -9.64 -17.20
N ARG A 22 11.47 -10.95 -16.90
CA ARG A 22 12.50 -11.89 -17.37
C ARG A 22 12.55 -12.02 -18.89
N ALA A 23 11.42 -11.87 -19.57
CA ALA A 23 11.34 -11.89 -21.02
C ALA A 23 11.80 -10.58 -21.69
N LEU A 24 12.11 -9.52 -20.91
CA LEU A 24 12.64 -8.29 -21.47
C LEU A 24 14.12 -8.47 -21.90
N PRO A 25 14.53 -7.78 -22.99
CA PRO A 25 15.94 -7.56 -23.33
C PRO A 25 16.74 -6.95 -22.16
N ASP A 26 18.04 -7.26 -22.08
CA ASP A 26 18.88 -6.92 -20.93
C ASP A 26 18.95 -5.41 -20.63
N ASP A 27 18.98 -4.56 -21.67
CA ASP A 27 18.95 -3.10 -21.54
C ASP A 27 17.67 -2.59 -20.85
N LYS A 28 16.53 -3.18 -21.20
CA LYS A 28 15.23 -2.86 -20.59
C LYS A 28 15.07 -3.45 -19.21
N ARG A 29 15.61 -4.65 -19.00
CA ARG A 29 15.61 -5.32 -17.69
C ARG A 29 16.40 -4.49 -16.68
N PHE A 30 17.57 -4.00 -17.06
CA PHE A 30 18.37 -3.09 -16.23
C PHE A 30 17.61 -1.80 -15.90
N ALA A 31 17.01 -1.15 -16.91
CA ALA A 31 16.21 0.06 -16.71
C ALA A 31 14.98 -0.17 -15.80
N PHE A 32 14.38 -1.36 -15.87
CA PHE A 32 13.28 -1.76 -14.99
C PHE A 32 13.75 -1.87 -13.54
N HIS A 33 14.83 -2.62 -13.29
CA HIS A 33 15.35 -2.82 -11.94
C HIS A 33 15.75 -1.51 -11.28
N GLN A 34 16.43 -0.61 -12.02
CA GLN A 34 16.83 0.69 -11.49
C GLN A 34 15.64 1.59 -11.11
N GLN A 35 14.52 1.50 -11.83
CA GLN A 35 13.29 2.26 -11.50
C GLN A 35 12.48 1.59 -10.39
N ALA A 36 12.47 0.27 -10.34
CA ALA A 36 11.74 -0.51 -9.35
C ALA A 36 12.36 -0.31 -7.95
N GLU A 37 13.69 -0.42 -7.84
CA GLU A 37 14.41 -0.25 -6.57
C GLU A 37 14.10 1.10 -5.87
N LYS A 38 13.90 2.17 -6.65
CA LYS A 38 13.61 3.51 -6.12
C LYS A 38 12.16 3.70 -5.66
N GLN A 39 11.22 2.89 -6.15
CA GLN A 39 9.78 3.12 -5.98
C GLN A 39 9.07 2.04 -5.16
N LEU A 40 9.62 0.82 -5.13
CA LEU A 40 9.08 -0.26 -4.34
C LEU A 40 9.17 0.07 -2.85
N LYS A 41 8.13 -0.29 -2.12
CA LYS A 41 7.98 -0.04 -0.69
C LYS A 41 8.23 -1.31 0.09
N ASP A 42 8.81 -1.17 1.26
CA ASP A 42 9.13 -2.27 2.14
C ASP A 42 7.97 -2.57 3.10
N PRO A 43 7.47 -3.82 3.17
CA PRO A 43 6.40 -4.22 4.08
C PRO A 43 6.74 -3.98 5.55
N ASP A 44 7.97 -4.22 5.96
CA ASP A 44 8.38 -4.13 7.37
C ASP A 44 8.41 -2.67 7.83
N THR A 45 8.87 -1.77 6.95
CA THR A 45 8.75 -0.32 7.14
C THR A 45 7.30 0.10 7.33
N TYR A 46 6.39 -0.40 6.48
CA TYR A 46 4.96 -0.08 6.60
C TYR A 46 4.34 -0.62 7.89
N ALA A 47 4.67 -1.85 8.30
CA ALA A 47 4.21 -2.44 9.55
C ALA A 47 4.73 -1.66 10.76
N THR A 48 5.99 -1.25 10.73
CA THR A 48 6.61 -0.42 11.77
C THR A 48 5.90 0.93 11.89
N LEU A 49 5.59 1.59 10.77
CA LEU A 49 4.81 2.84 10.80
C LEU A 49 3.40 2.62 11.36
N ASN A 50 2.73 1.53 11.01
CA ASN A 50 1.39 1.23 11.51
C ASN A 50 1.42 0.94 13.03
N TYR A 51 2.43 0.21 13.51
CA TYR A 51 2.61 -0.09 14.94
C TYR A 51 2.95 1.15 15.78
N ILE A 52 3.92 1.97 15.33
CA ILE A 52 4.38 3.15 16.09
C ILE A 52 3.34 4.28 16.03
N PHE A 53 2.56 4.36 14.95
CA PHE A 53 1.55 5.39 14.76
C PHE A 53 0.16 4.79 14.56
N ILE A 54 -0.47 4.45 15.69
CA ILE A 54 -1.87 3.96 15.87
C ILE A 54 -2.94 4.98 15.39
N ALA A 55 -2.53 6.05 14.70
CA ALA A 55 -3.42 7.14 14.27
C ALA A 55 -3.55 7.22 12.74
N GLY A 56 -3.44 6.10 12.01
CA GLY A 56 -3.64 6.10 10.55
C GLY A 56 -2.54 6.74 9.71
N LEU A 57 -1.38 7.08 10.29
CA LEU A 57 -0.28 7.74 9.56
C LEU A 57 0.34 6.85 8.48
N HIS A 58 0.27 5.52 8.64
CA HIS A 58 0.68 4.55 7.63
C HIS A 58 -0.08 4.72 6.29
N HIS A 59 -1.28 5.29 6.29
CA HIS A 59 -1.99 5.60 5.05
C HIS A 59 -1.27 6.67 4.21
N PHE A 60 -0.56 7.61 4.84
CA PHE A 60 0.22 8.62 4.13
C PHE A 60 1.45 8.00 3.43
N TYR A 61 2.03 6.95 4.01
CA TYR A 61 3.17 6.23 3.41
C TYR A 61 2.82 5.57 2.06
N LEU A 62 1.60 5.06 1.91
CA LEU A 62 1.06 4.53 0.66
C LEU A 62 0.43 5.61 -0.25
N GLY A 63 0.51 6.89 0.13
CA GLY A 63 -0.10 8.01 -0.60
C GLY A 63 -1.63 8.12 -0.48
N LYS A 64 -2.25 7.47 0.51
CA LYS A 64 -3.70 7.46 0.75
C LYS A 64 -4.13 8.56 1.74
N TRP A 65 -3.87 9.82 1.39
CA TRP A 65 -4.10 11.01 2.24
C TRP A 65 -5.51 11.10 2.86
N ILE A 66 -6.56 10.89 2.07
CA ILE A 66 -7.96 11.00 2.54
C ILE A 66 -8.25 10.00 3.65
N ARG A 67 -7.75 8.75 3.52
CA ARG A 67 -7.96 7.71 4.53
C ARG A 67 -7.22 8.04 5.82
N GLY A 68 -5.98 8.53 5.70
CA GLY A 68 -5.21 9.00 6.85
C GLY A 68 -5.93 10.13 7.59
N LEU A 69 -6.46 11.12 6.87
CA LEU A 69 -7.15 12.27 7.47
C LEU A 69 -8.44 11.85 8.19
N LEU A 70 -9.27 11.01 7.56
CA LEU A 70 -10.49 10.49 8.19
C LEU A 70 -10.17 9.74 9.48
N ASN A 71 -9.13 8.92 9.47
CA ASN A 71 -8.78 8.11 10.63
C ASN A 71 -8.31 8.98 11.81
N ILE A 72 -7.47 9.99 11.54
CA ILE A 72 -7.06 10.99 12.52
C ILE A 72 -8.29 11.72 13.08
N SER A 73 -9.19 12.19 12.23
CA SER A 73 -10.40 12.91 12.65
C SER A 73 -11.30 12.08 13.56
N ILE A 74 -11.52 10.80 13.23
CA ILE A 74 -12.35 9.92 14.04
C ILE A 74 -11.65 9.57 15.36
N PHE A 75 -10.34 9.32 15.34
CA PHE A 75 -9.54 9.10 16.54
C PHE A 75 -9.60 10.31 17.50
N ILE A 76 -9.44 11.52 16.98
CA ILE A 76 -9.58 12.77 17.75
C ILE A 76 -11.00 12.91 18.31
N THR A 77 -12.03 12.58 17.53
CA THR A 77 -13.42 12.63 17.99
C THR A 77 -13.64 11.62 19.13
N GLY A 78 -13.09 10.40 19.01
CA GLY A 78 -13.09 9.40 20.07
C GLY A 78 -12.44 9.92 21.35
N ILE A 79 -11.28 10.58 21.27
CA ILE A 79 -10.60 11.21 22.41
C ILE A 79 -11.47 12.31 23.04
N ILE A 80 -12.05 13.21 22.24
CA ILE A 80 -12.91 14.29 22.76
C ILE A 80 -14.10 13.71 23.52
N MET A 81 -14.71 12.63 23.01
CA MET A 81 -15.84 11.97 23.67
C MET A 81 -15.51 11.39 25.05
N LEU A 82 -14.24 11.05 25.33
CA LEU A 82 -13.81 10.59 26.65
C LEU A 82 -13.98 11.64 27.75
N PHE A 83 -14.07 12.93 27.40
CA PHE A 83 -14.29 14.03 28.33
C PHE A 83 -15.75 14.48 28.42
N THR A 84 -16.66 13.73 27.81
CA THR A 84 -18.11 14.00 27.80
C THR A 84 -18.87 12.86 28.47
N PRO A 85 -20.17 12.99 28.79
CA PRO A 85 -20.98 11.86 29.28
C PRO A 85 -21.06 10.67 28.31
N LEU A 86 -20.59 10.82 27.07
CA LEU A 86 -20.54 9.79 26.03
C LEU A 86 -19.25 8.94 26.09
N VAL A 87 -18.54 8.89 27.23
CA VAL A 87 -17.27 8.14 27.38
C VAL A 87 -17.34 6.73 26.79
N LEU A 88 -18.42 6.00 27.07
CA LEU A 88 -18.59 4.62 26.63
C LEU A 88 -18.66 4.51 25.09
N VAL A 89 -19.26 5.50 24.43
CA VAL A 89 -19.30 5.60 22.96
C VAL A 89 -17.91 5.92 22.42
N GLY A 90 -17.19 6.84 23.06
CA GLY A 90 -15.80 7.16 22.71
C GLY A 90 -14.89 5.93 22.77
N ILE A 91 -14.99 5.14 23.86
CA ILE A 91 -14.24 3.88 24.01
C ILE A 91 -14.59 2.89 22.91
N LEU A 92 -15.89 2.68 22.62
CA LEU A 92 -16.32 1.76 21.56
C LEU A 92 -15.77 2.15 20.19
N ILE A 93 -15.81 3.44 19.84
CA ILE A 93 -15.24 3.95 18.58
C ILE A 93 -13.74 3.68 18.50
N MET A 94 -13.01 3.98 19.59
CA MET A 94 -11.56 3.77 19.65
C MET A 94 -11.19 2.30 19.50
N VAL A 95 -11.85 1.41 20.25
CA VAL A 95 -11.62 -0.05 20.16
C VAL A 95 -11.94 -0.55 18.75
N PHE A 96 -13.05 -0.12 18.16
CA PHE A 96 -13.46 -0.53 16.83
C PHE A 96 -12.43 -0.12 15.76
N ILE A 97 -11.94 1.12 15.80
CA ILE A 97 -10.93 1.62 14.86
C ILE A 97 -9.60 0.91 15.06
N SER A 98 -9.14 0.78 16.31
CA SER A 98 -7.91 0.05 16.63
C SER A 98 -7.97 -1.41 16.16
N ALA A 99 -9.13 -2.08 16.27
CA ALA A 99 -9.29 -3.44 15.75
C ALA A 99 -9.17 -3.51 14.22
N ILE A 100 -9.75 -2.55 13.49
CA ILE A 100 -9.64 -2.45 12.04
C ILE A 100 -8.19 -2.16 11.62
N GLU A 101 -7.51 -1.24 12.30
CA GLU A 101 -6.11 -0.92 12.03
C GLU A 101 -5.18 -2.10 12.33
N LEU A 102 -5.41 -2.80 13.44
CA LEU A 102 -4.65 -3.99 13.80
C LEU A 102 -4.83 -5.11 12.76
N TYR A 103 -6.06 -5.30 12.25
CA TYR A 103 -6.28 -6.21 11.14
C TYR A 103 -5.50 -5.79 9.88
N ALA A 104 -5.40 -4.48 9.61
CA ALA A 104 -4.58 -3.97 8.51
C ALA A 104 -3.07 -4.15 8.75
N LEU A 105 -2.60 -4.11 10.01
CA LEU A 105 -1.21 -4.40 10.38
C LEU A 105 -0.83 -5.84 9.99
N PHE A 106 -1.67 -6.81 10.34
CA PHE A 106 -1.43 -8.21 10.01
C PHE A 106 -1.45 -8.48 8.50
N ARG A 107 -2.12 -7.62 7.71
CA ARG A 107 -2.13 -7.71 6.23
C ARG A 107 -1.23 -6.68 5.55
N SER A 108 -0.29 -6.10 6.28
CA SER A 108 0.69 -5.13 5.77
C SER A 108 1.43 -5.65 4.55
N GLN A 109 1.92 -6.91 4.62
CA GLN A 109 2.59 -7.58 3.51
C GLN A 109 1.74 -7.62 2.24
N VAL A 110 0.52 -8.14 2.32
CA VAL A 110 -0.41 -8.22 1.18
C VAL A 110 -0.73 -6.82 0.61
N ILE A 111 -0.94 -5.83 1.48
CA ILE A 111 -1.26 -4.45 1.07
C ILE A 111 -0.08 -3.80 0.33
N VAL A 112 1.13 -3.93 0.87
CA VAL A 112 2.35 -3.36 0.28
C VAL A 112 2.71 -4.09 -1.00
N GLN A 113 2.58 -5.42 -1.04
CA GLN A 113 2.89 -6.21 -2.22
C GLN A 113 1.92 -5.94 -3.37
N ALA A 114 0.63 -5.74 -3.08
CA ALA A 114 -0.33 -5.27 -4.08
C ALA A 114 0.02 -3.88 -4.64
N HIS A 115 0.47 -2.96 -3.77
CA HIS A 115 0.94 -1.64 -4.19
C HIS A 115 2.20 -1.74 -5.07
N ASN A 116 3.15 -2.58 -4.67
CA ASN A 116 4.38 -2.84 -5.39
C ASN A 116 4.12 -3.48 -6.77
N ASN A 117 3.19 -4.43 -6.86
CA ASN A 117 2.76 -5.02 -8.13
C ASN A 117 2.21 -3.95 -9.08
N ALA A 118 1.36 -3.05 -8.58
CA ALA A 118 0.84 -1.94 -9.38
C ALA A 118 1.94 -0.97 -9.85
N ILE A 119 2.97 -0.74 -9.04
CA ILE A 119 4.16 0.05 -9.44
C ILE A 119 4.96 -0.70 -10.51
N MET A 120 5.26 -1.98 -10.30
CA MET A 120 5.97 -2.82 -11.26
C MET A 120 5.26 -2.83 -12.61
N GLU A 121 3.93 -2.99 -12.62
CA GLU A 121 3.14 -2.96 -13.84
C GLU A 121 3.25 -1.60 -14.56
N LYS A 122 3.18 -0.48 -13.82
CA LYS A 122 3.37 0.86 -14.39
C LYS A 122 4.76 1.04 -15.01
N ILE A 123 5.82 0.61 -14.32
CA ILE A 123 7.19 0.68 -14.82
C ILE A 123 7.35 -0.19 -16.07
N TYR A 124 6.84 -1.42 -16.05
CA TYR A 124 6.86 -2.34 -17.19
C TYR A 124 6.17 -1.73 -18.42
N ARG A 125 4.96 -1.19 -18.25
CA ARG A 125 4.21 -0.52 -19.33
C ARG A 125 4.94 0.71 -19.88
N LYS A 126 5.62 1.48 -19.01
CA LYS A 126 6.42 2.65 -19.43
C LYS A 126 7.62 2.23 -20.29
N ILE A 127 8.38 1.23 -19.86
CA ILE A 127 9.59 0.76 -20.58
C ILE A 127 9.23 0.09 -21.91
N THR A 128 8.13 -0.66 -21.94
CA THR A 128 7.65 -1.32 -23.17
C THR A 128 7.08 -0.31 -24.19
N LYS A 129 6.30 0.69 -23.75
CA LYS A 129 5.79 1.76 -24.63
C LYS A 129 6.89 2.67 -25.22
N VAL A 130 7.94 2.97 -24.46
CA VAL A 130 9.06 3.81 -24.95
C VAL A 130 9.78 3.15 -26.14
N ASN A 131 9.71 1.83 -26.27
CA ASN A 131 10.40 1.12 -27.32
C ASN A 131 9.64 1.07 -28.66
N THR A 132 8.31 1.18 -28.64
CA THR A 132 7.52 1.29 -29.87
C THR A 132 7.71 2.64 -30.55
N SER A 133 8.01 3.70 -29.80
CA SER A 133 8.27 5.03 -30.39
C SER A 133 9.71 5.20 -30.93
N ARG A 134 10.68 4.40 -30.46
CA ARG A 134 12.07 4.46 -30.96
C ARG A 134 12.36 3.56 -32.17
N ARG A 135 11.43 2.69 -32.58
CA ARG A 135 11.59 1.83 -33.78
C ARG A 135 11.07 2.44 -35.08
N CYS A 136 10.48 3.64 -35.04
CA CYS A 136 9.94 4.34 -36.22
C CYS A 136 10.74 5.60 -36.61
N SER A 137 12.02 5.69 -36.25
CA SER A 137 12.89 6.78 -36.71
C SER A 137 14.17 6.27 -37.32
#